data_AF-A0A2T5H079-F1
#
_entry.id   AF-A0A2T5H079-F1
#
_cell.length_a   1.000
_cell.length_b   1.000
_cell.length_c   1.000
_cell.angle_alpha   90.00
_cell.angle_beta   90.00
_cell.angle_gamma   90.00
#
_symmetry.space_group_name_H-M   'P 1'
#
loop_
_entity.id
_entity.type
_entity.pdbx_description
1 polymer ?
#
loop_
_entity_poly.entity_id
_entity_poly.type
_entity_poly.pdbx_seq_one_letter_code
_entity_poly.pdbx_strand_id
1 'polypeptide(L)'
;MRPDPAHRIARAVRTFALCFAIAVAGTATAQESARAGAQDARRKVIIDDEGFALMHLMLLDAPDVDVVGITTVSGNVWANRATALALRGVEITGRTDIPVVQGATYPLLNSEALTDRWEALYGKLTWKGAWMKAWVQPTQQTTPPYYGPTDPVVLPGGNAKTKPSPEIAAMFLIRMVHAHPGEITIVAAGPLTNLALAQRLDPSFAGLVKELVYMGGSLNPRQVLSNPSANEFAREYVNTPRREFNIRFDPEAASIVLRSAWKRVTLVPVDPATATQLSVALRNRLAKVADPDVAQFIAAMEPGFPLWDEVAAAVWLDPTIVTAKETLFVDANTQFGAGYGDLLSWDEGYQPGLGEQRATVIRSVDPARLEALMTRLIANGANRRLHK
;
A
#
# COMPACT_ATOMS: atom_id res chain seq x y z
N MET A 1 -72.86 -34.51 -21.34
CA MET A 1 -72.46 -34.34 -19.92
C MET A 1 -71.58 -33.11 -19.81
N ARG A 2 -72.04 -32.07 -19.12
CA ARG A 2 -71.24 -30.85 -18.87
C ARG A 2 -70.27 -31.16 -17.71
N PRO A 3 -68.98 -30.80 -17.80
CA PRO A 3 -68.04 -31.08 -16.73
C PRO A 3 -68.33 -30.22 -15.50
N ASP A 4 -68.23 -30.86 -14.33
CA ASP A 4 -68.53 -30.33 -13.01
C ASP A 4 -67.71 -29.06 -12.68
N PRO A 5 -68.36 -27.94 -12.30
CA PRO A 5 -67.68 -26.70 -11.93
C PRO A 5 -66.74 -26.83 -10.72
N ALA A 6 -66.93 -27.81 -9.83
CA ALA A 6 -66.03 -28.05 -8.70
C ALA A 6 -64.63 -28.49 -9.13
N HIS A 7 -64.51 -29.17 -10.28
CA HIS A 7 -63.25 -29.70 -10.77
C HIS A 7 -62.34 -28.64 -11.44
N ARG A 8 -62.91 -27.51 -11.88
CA ARG A 8 -62.16 -26.38 -12.48
C ARG A 8 -61.52 -25.48 -11.42
N ILE A 9 -62.18 -25.31 -10.27
CA ILE A 9 -61.67 -24.47 -9.17
C ILE A 9 -60.46 -25.13 -8.50
N ALA A 10 -60.51 -26.45 -8.25
CA ALA A 10 -59.40 -27.17 -7.64
C ALA A 10 -58.12 -27.19 -8.50
N ARG A 11 -58.25 -27.18 -9.84
CA ARG A 11 -57.11 -27.15 -10.77
C ARG A 11 -56.51 -25.74 -10.86
N ALA A 12 -57.35 -24.70 -10.91
CA ALA A 12 -56.91 -23.31 -10.89
C ALA A 12 -56.19 -22.94 -9.59
N VAL A 13 -56.69 -23.38 -8.44
CA VAL A 13 -56.06 -23.13 -7.12
C VAL A 13 -54.71 -23.85 -7.00
N ARG A 14 -54.58 -25.09 -7.50
CA ARG A 14 -53.28 -25.80 -7.54
C ARG A 14 -52.27 -25.16 -8.48
N THR A 15 -52.70 -24.65 -9.64
CA THR A 15 -51.80 -23.94 -10.57
C THR A 15 -51.37 -22.58 -10.02
N PHE A 16 -52.26 -21.85 -9.35
CA PHE A 16 -51.92 -20.58 -8.70
C PHE A 16 -50.97 -20.77 -7.51
N ALA A 17 -51.20 -21.79 -6.67
CA ALA A 17 -50.31 -22.12 -5.55
C ALA A 17 -48.92 -22.58 -6.02
N LEU A 18 -48.84 -23.33 -7.13
CA LEU A 18 -47.56 -23.76 -7.71
C LEU A 18 -46.78 -22.60 -8.34
N CYS A 19 -47.46 -21.69 -9.05
CA CYS A 19 -46.83 -20.48 -9.60
C CYS A 19 -46.37 -19.50 -8.51
N PHE A 20 -47.13 -19.37 -7.40
CA PHE A 20 -46.74 -18.54 -6.26
C PHE A 20 -45.57 -19.16 -5.48
N ALA A 21 -45.53 -20.48 -5.31
CA ALA A 21 -44.41 -21.18 -4.68
C ALA A 21 -43.12 -21.09 -5.51
N ILE A 22 -43.20 -21.19 -6.85
CA ILE A 22 -42.06 -21.02 -7.76
C ILE A 22 -41.58 -19.56 -7.77
N ALA A 23 -42.49 -18.58 -7.74
CA ALA A 23 -42.14 -17.17 -7.67
C ALA A 23 -41.44 -16.82 -6.34
N VAL A 24 -41.92 -17.32 -5.21
CA VAL A 24 -41.32 -17.10 -3.88
C VAL A 24 -39.96 -17.80 -3.74
N ALA A 25 -39.82 -19.02 -4.27
CA ALA A 25 -38.54 -19.74 -4.30
C ALA A 25 -37.51 -19.08 -5.24
N GLY A 26 -37.96 -18.52 -6.37
CA GLY A 26 -37.12 -17.74 -7.30
C GLY A 26 -36.63 -16.42 -6.70
N THR A 27 -37.46 -15.74 -5.89
CA THR A 27 -37.05 -14.52 -5.19
C THR A 27 -36.08 -14.79 -4.04
N ALA A 28 -36.26 -15.89 -3.29
CA ALA A 28 -35.37 -16.25 -2.19
C ALA A 28 -33.97 -16.64 -2.69
N THR A 29 -33.90 -17.43 -3.77
CA THR A 29 -32.63 -17.82 -4.41
C THR A 29 -31.93 -16.64 -5.08
N ALA A 30 -32.67 -15.70 -5.68
CA ALA A 30 -32.12 -14.45 -6.20
C ALA A 30 -31.63 -13.49 -5.10
N GLN A 31 -32.31 -13.43 -3.95
CA GLN A 31 -31.86 -12.65 -2.79
C GLN A 31 -30.67 -13.29 -2.06
N GLU A 32 -30.57 -14.61 -2.02
CA GLU A 32 -29.41 -15.33 -1.48
C GLU A 32 -28.19 -15.19 -2.38
N SER A 33 -28.35 -15.30 -3.70
CA SER A 33 -27.26 -15.06 -4.67
C SER A 33 -26.87 -13.58 -4.76
N ALA A 34 -27.80 -12.63 -4.60
CA ALA A 34 -27.48 -11.22 -4.47
C ALA A 34 -26.82 -10.88 -3.11
N ARG A 35 -27.21 -11.55 -2.01
CA ARG A 35 -26.51 -11.43 -0.70
C ARG A 35 -25.13 -12.07 -0.73
N ALA A 36 -24.97 -13.21 -1.39
CA ALA A 36 -23.67 -13.86 -1.60
C ALA A 36 -22.76 -13.02 -2.50
N GLY A 37 -23.28 -12.47 -3.60
CA GLY A 37 -22.56 -11.54 -4.48
C GLY A 37 -22.22 -10.19 -3.83
N ALA A 38 -23.05 -9.73 -2.89
CA ALA A 38 -22.75 -8.54 -2.06
C ALA A 38 -21.76 -8.84 -0.92
N GLN A 39 -21.69 -10.09 -0.44
CA GLN A 39 -20.66 -10.56 0.50
C GLN A 39 -19.29 -10.75 -0.16
N ASP A 40 -19.26 -10.99 -1.47
CA ASP A 40 -18.06 -11.18 -2.30
C ASP A 40 -17.53 -9.86 -2.93
N ALA A 41 -18.18 -8.73 -2.63
CA ALA A 41 -17.83 -7.40 -3.16
C ALA A 41 -16.69 -6.71 -2.39
N ARG A 42 -15.79 -7.47 -1.75
CA ARG A 42 -14.64 -6.88 -1.03
C ARG A 42 -13.69 -6.19 -2.01
N ARG A 43 -13.08 -5.11 -1.56
CA ARG A 43 -12.10 -4.34 -2.33
C ARG A 43 -10.80 -5.13 -2.43
N LYS A 44 -10.50 -5.67 -3.61
CA LYS A 44 -9.26 -6.41 -3.87
C LYS A 44 -8.06 -5.48 -3.89
N VAL A 45 -7.02 -5.82 -3.14
CA VAL A 45 -5.78 -5.05 -3.06
C VAL A 45 -4.54 -5.94 -3.13
N ILE A 46 -3.53 -5.50 -3.87
CA ILE A 46 -2.16 -5.98 -3.76
C ILE A 46 -1.35 -4.92 -3.04
N ILE A 47 -0.54 -5.34 -2.07
CA ILE A 47 0.40 -4.48 -1.36
C ILE A 47 1.78 -4.68 -2.00
N ASP A 48 2.44 -3.60 -2.44
CA ASP A 48 3.83 -3.63 -2.92
C ASP A 48 4.68 -2.78 -1.98
N ASP A 49 5.52 -3.41 -1.17
CA ASP A 49 6.24 -2.73 -0.08
C ASP A 49 7.61 -3.34 0.21
N GLU A 50 8.40 -2.68 1.04
CA GLU A 50 9.79 -3.01 1.38
C GLU A 50 9.91 -3.58 2.80
N GLY A 51 8.82 -4.09 3.37
CA GLY A 51 8.80 -4.67 4.71
C GLY A 51 7.43 -5.15 5.17
N PHE A 52 7.19 -5.04 6.47
CA PHE A 52 5.88 -5.28 7.09
C PHE A 52 5.71 -4.34 8.28
N ALA A 53 4.63 -3.55 8.29
CA ALA A 53 4.41 -2.46 9.24
C ALA A 53 2.91 -2.22 9.53
N LEU A 54 2.55 -1.10 10.17
CA LEU A 54 1.16 -0.82 10.55
C LEU A 54 0.24 -0.69 9.34
N MET A 55 0.73 -0.16 8.21
CA MET A 55 0.00 -0.10 6.95
C MET A 55 -0.55 -1.48 6.53
N HIS A 56 0.28 -2.52 6.65
CA HIS A 56 -0.12 -3.89 6.34
C HIS A 56 -1.21 -4.38 7.29
N LEU A 57 -1.06 -4.14 8.59
CA LEU A 57 -2.08 -4.49 9.58
C LEU A 57 -3.42 -3.82 9.26
N MET A 58 -3.40 -2.54 8.88
CA MET A 58 -4.60 -1.80 8.50
C MET A 58 -5.34 -2.44 7.32
N LEU A 59 -4.61 -2.80 6.25
CA LEU A 59 -5.19 -3.43 5.06
C LEU A 59 -5.67 -4.86 5.34
N LEU A 60 -4.92 -5.64 6.13
CA LEU A 60 -5.26 -7.02 6.48
C LEU A 60 -6.48 -7.11 7.42
N ASP A 61 -6.59 -6.17 8.36
CA ASP A 61 -7.62 -6.17 9.40
C ASP A 61 -8.90 -5.40 8.97
N ALA A 62 -8.86 -4.69 7.83
CA ALA A 62 -10.04 -4.10 7.23
C ALA A 62 -11.08 -5.19 6.83
N PRO A 63 -12.36 -5.05 7.21
CA PRO A 63 -13.38 -6.09 7.00
C PRO A 63 -13.91 -6.15 5.57
N ASP A 64 -13.82 -5.05 4.83
CA ASP A 64 -14.31 -4.89 3.45
C ASP A 64 -13.20 -5.00 2.40
N VAL A 65 -11.99 -5.40 2.82
CA VAL A 65 -10.81 -5.52 1.97
C VAL A 65 -10.42 -6.98 1.80
N ASP A 66 -10.02 -7.32 0.58
CA ASP A 66 -9.44 -8.61 0.22
C ASP A 66 -8.00 -8.39 -0.24
N VAL A 67 -7.03 -8.68 0.64
CA VAL A 67 -5.61 -8.62 0.29
C VAL A 67 -5.26 -9.89 -0.47
N VAL A 68 -5.07 -9.78 -1.78
CA VAL A 68 -4.87 -10.94 -2.68
C VAL A 68 -3.39 -11.32 -2.83
N GLY A 69 -2.47 -10.47 -2.34
CA GLY A 69 -1.04 -10.75 -2.31
C GLY A 69 -0.24 -9.59 -1.75
N ILE A 70 0.97 -9.92 -1.28
CA ILE A 70 2.00 -8.94 -0.88
C ILE A 70 3.22 -9.19 -1.77
N THR A 71 3.59 -8.20 -2.57
CA THR A 71 4.85 -8.19 -3.30
C THR A 71 5.88 -7.39 -2.52
N THR A 72 7.13 -7.83 -2.53
CA THR A 72 8.21 -7.13 -1.83
C THR A 72 9.27 -6.58 -2.76
N VAL A 73 9.89 -5.46 -2.39
CA VAL A 73 10.94 -4.79 -3.16
C VAL A 73 12.06 -4.33 -2.24
N SER A 74 13.24 -4.05 -2.79
CA SER A 74 14.29 -3.35 -2.04
C SER A 74 13.98 -1.87 -1.90
N GLY A 75 14.25 -1.32 -0.71
CA GLY A 75 14.41 0.10 -0.48
C GLY A 75 14.90 0.36 0.95
N ASN A 76 14.06 0.47 1.97
CA ASN A 76 14.43 0.59 3.39
C ASN A 76 15.31 -0.59 3.86
N VAL A 77 15.01 -1.79 3.37
CA VAL A 77 15.87 -2.97 3.47
C VAL A 77 15.94 -3.67 2.12
N TRP A 78 16.89 -4.60 1.95
CA TRP A 78 16.95 -5.43 0.75
C TRP A 78 15.73 -6.35 0.61
N ALA A 79 15.32 -6.64 -0.62
CA ALA A 79 14.12 -7.42 -0.95
C ALA A 79 14.04 -8.79 -0.25
N ASN A 80 15.16 -9.47 -0.04
CA ASN A 80 15.22 -10.72 0.72
C ASN A 80 14.75 -10.54 2.18
N ARG A 81 15.13 -9.43 2.80
CA ARG A 81 14.79 -9.06 4.18
C ARG A 81 13.36 -8.51 4.27
N ALA A 82 12.95 -7.71 3.29
CA ALA A 82 11.55 -7.29 3.12
C ALA A 82 10.61 -8.51 3.04
N THR A 83 10.97 -9.49 2.21
CA THR A 83 10.24 -10.76 2.07
C THR A 83 10.16 -11.52 3.39
N ALA A 84 11.27 -11.63 4.11
CA ALA A 84 11.28 -12.30 5.41
C ALA A 84 10.38 -11.59 6.44
N LEU A 85 10.40 -10.24 6.47
CA LEU A 85 9.52 -9.44 7.33
C LEU A 85 8.05 -9.65 6.97
N ALA A 86 7.69 -9.60 5.68
CA ALA A 86 6.33 -9.84 5.20
C ALA A 86 5.84 -11.26 5.51
N LEU A 87 6.68 -12.29 5.31
CA LEU A 87 6.38 -13.66 5.70
C LEU A 87 6.14 -13.80 7.21
N ARG A 88 6.95 -13.10 8.02
CA ARG A 88 6.75 -13.11 9.48
C ARG A 88 5.48 -12.37 9.86
N GLY A 89 5.17 -11.26 9.19
CA GLY A 89 3.95 -10.48 9.39
C GLY A 89 2.68 -11.26 9.09
N VAL A 90 2.65 -12.02 7.99
CA VAL A 90 1.49 -12.88 7.68
C VAL A 90 1.34 -14.04 8.68
N GLU A 91 2.42 -14.55 9.27
CA GLU A 91 2.31 -15.51 10.39
C GLU A 91 1.76 -14.86 11.66
N ILE A 92 2.30 -13.69 12.05
CA ILE A 92 1.86 -12.93 13.24
C ILE A 92 0.36 -12.60 13.14
N THR A 93 -0.13 -12.30 11.95
CA THR A 93 -1.54 -11.94 11.72
C THR A 93 -2.44 -13.15 11.42
N GLY A 94 -1.91 -14.38 11.41
CA GLY A 94 -2.66 -15.58 11.06
C GLY A 94 -3.20 -15.58 9.62
N ARG A 95 -2.53 -14.88 8.71
CA ARG A 95 -2.91 -14.67 7.30
C ARG A 95 -1.96 -15.35 6.32
N THR A 96 -1.47 -16.55 6.67
CA THR A 96 -0.60 -17.35 5.79
C THR A 96 -1.30 -17.83 4.51
N ASP A 97 -2.60 -17.57 4.35
CA ASP A 97 -3.35 -17.69 3.10
C ASP A 97 -2.91 -16.69 2.02
N ILE A 98 -2.30 -15.58 2.41
CA ILE A 98 -1.86 -14.53 1.47
C ILE A 98 -0.48 -14.87 0.92
N PRO A 99 -0.31 -14.94 -0.41
CA PRO A 99 1.01 -15.15 -1.00
C PRO A 99 1.90 -13.93 -0.78
N VAL A 100 3.11 -14.17 -0.27
CA VAL A 100 4.21 -13.19 -0.25
C VAL A 100 5.16 -13.51 -1.40
N VAL A 101 5.40 -12.53 -2.28
CA VAL A 101 6.13 -12.74 -3.54
C VAL A 101 7.32 -11.79 -3.61
N GLN A 102 8.52 -12.34 -3.65
CA GLN A 102 9.72 -11.52 -3.74
C GLN A 102 9.84 -10.86 -5.12
N GLY A 103 10.13 -9.56 -5.11
CA GLY A 103 10.36 -8.77 -6.31
C GLY A 103 11.81 -8.39 -6.52
N ALA A 104 12.02 -7.20 -7.07
CA ALA A 104 13.31 -6.72 -7.52
C ALA A 104 14.28 -6.49 -6.34
N THR A 105 15.45 -7.12 -6.41
CA THR A 105 16.56 -6.88 -5.47
C THR A 105 17.24 -5.54 -5.71
N TYR A 106 17.30 -5.07 -6.95
CA TYR A 106 17.98 -3.83 -7.32
C TYR A 106 17.00 -2.90 -8.04
N PRO A 107 17.16 -1.57 -7.89
CA PRO A 107 16.47 -0.62 -8.75
C PRO A 107 16.96 -0.74 -10.19
N LEU A 108 16.24 -0.15 -11.15
CA LEU A 108 16.51 -0.35 -12.58
C LEU A 108 17.90 0.10 -13.00
N LEU A 109 18.34 1.28 -12.57
CA LEU A 109 19.67 1.84 -12.88
C LEU A 109 20.47 2.24 -11.65
N ASN A 110 19.80 2.73 -10.61
CA ASN A 110 20.50 3.23 -9.44
C ASN A 110 21.25 2.12 -8.69
N SER A 111 22.17 2.52 -7.81
CA SER A 111 22.89 1.59 -6.94
C SER A 111 23.44 2.34 -5.74
N GLU A 112 23.91 1.59 -4.75
CA GLU A 112 24.67 2.18 -3.64
C GLU A 112 25.87 2.98 -4.16
N ALA A 113 26.65 2.42 -5.09
CA ALA A 113 27.82 3.10 -5.67
C ALA A 113 27.43 4.38 -6.44
N LEU A 114 26.31 4.36 -7.17
CA LEU A 114 25.82 5.55 -7.87
C LEU A 114 25.28 6.60 -6.90
N THR A 115 24.64 6.19 -5.80
CA THR A 115 24.19 7.07 -4.72
C THR A 115 25.38 7.68 -3.97
N ASP A 116 26.43 6.92 -3.67
CA ASP A 116 27.66 7.43 -3.06
C ASP A 116 28.36 8.45 -3.98
N ARG A 117 28.39 8.18 -5.29
CA ARG A 117 28.88 9.14 -6.29
C ARG A 117 28.04 10.41 -6.31
N TRP A 118 26.71 10.29 -6.23
CA TRP A 118 25.81 11.43 -6.16
C TRP A 118 26.09 12.27 -4.91
N GLU A 119 26.27 11.63 -3.74
CA GLU A 119 26.60 12.32 -2.50
C GLU A 119 27.93 13.08 -2.58
N ALA A 120 28.92 12.51 -3.26
CA ALA A 120 30.23 13.13 -3.46
C ALA A 120 30.15 14.41 -4.32
N LEU A 121 29.15 14.52 -5.19
CA LEU A 121 28.96 15.66 -6.08
C LEU A 121 28.01 16.72 -5.52
N TYR A 122 26.96 16.30 -4.81
CA TYR A 122 25.81 17.17 -4.49
C TYR A 122 25.47 17.25 -2.99
N GLY A 123 26.18 16.53 -2.13
CA GLY A 123 26.00 16.56 -0.68
C GLY A 123 25.30 15.33 -0.11
N LYS A 124 25.21 15.27 1.23
CA LYS A 124 24.73 14.08 1.94
C LYS A 124 23.20 13.97 1.95
N LEU A 125 22.71 12.74 1.81
CA LEU A 125 21.30 12.40 1.93
C LEU A 125 20.97 12.09 3.40
N THR A 126 19.79 12.55 3.85
CA THR A 126 19.32 12.28 5.22
C THR A 126 19.01 10.80 5.45
N TRP A 127 18.39 10.15 4.46
CA TRP A 127 18.01 8.75 4.50
C TRP A 127 18.39 8.02 3.20
N LYS A 128 18.90 6.79 3.34
CA LYS A 128 19.38 5.96 2.22
C LYS A 128 18.85 4.52 2.24
N GLY A 129 17.92 4.20 3.14
CA GLY A 129 17.33 2.85 3.26
C GLY A 129 18.38 1.75 3.47
N ALA A 130 18.36 0.72 2.62
CA ALA A 130 19.27 -0.42 2.67
C ALA A 130 20.75 -0.04 2.51
N TRP A 131 21.03 1.17 2.01
CA TRP A 131 22.38 1.73 1.87
C TRP A 131 22.79 2.63 3.04
N MET A 132 21.95 2.72 4.08
CA MET A 132 22.20 3.54 5.25
C MET A 132 23.25 2.89 6.15
N LYS A 133 24.34 3.63 6.42
CA LYS A 133 25.43 3.20 7.31
C LYS A 133 25.49 3.98 8.61
N ALA A 134 25.11 5.25 8.55
CA ALA A 134 25.09 6.17 9.68
C ALA A 134 24.22 7.39 9.35
N TRP A 135 23.60 7.97 10.37
CA TRP A 135 22.95 9.27 10.24
C TRP A 135 23.98 10.38 9.98
N VAL A 136 23.62 11.33 9.11
CA VAL A 136 24.45 12.52 8.83
C VAL A 136 24.57 13.41 10.07
N GLN A 137 23.50 13.49 10.86
CA GLN A 137 23.43 14.21 12.13
C GLN A 137 22.75 13.30 13.16
N PRO A 138 22.96 13.50 14.47
CA PRO A 138 22.22 12.77 15.49
C PRO A 138 20.71 12.84 15.27
N THR A 139 20.05 11.71 15.53
CA THR A 139 18.60 11.54 15.51
C THR A 139 18.15 10.78 16.75
N GLN A 140 16.87 10.87 17.09
CA GLN A 140 16.25 10.01 18.11
C GLN A 140 16.10 8.57 17.63
N GLN A 141 16.06 8.36 16.31
CA GLN A 141 15.89 7.06 15.68
C GLN A 141 17.20 6.26 15.63
N THR A 142 17.10 4.97 15.86
CA THR A 142 18.26 4.07 15.80
C THR A 142 18.79 3.99 14.37
N THR A 143 20.11 4.04 14.21
CA THR A 143 20.73 3.73 12.90
C THR A 143 20.44 2.27 12.56
N PRO A 144 19.81 1.97 11.41
CA PRO A 144 19.54 0.59 11.03
C PRO A 144 20.87 -0.16 10.82
N PRO A 145 20.93 -1.46 11.16
CA PRO A 145 22.07 -2.30 10.81
C PRO A 145 22.23 -2.38 9.28
N TYR A 146 23.46 -2.24 8.82
CA TYR A 146 23.82 -2.36 7.41
C TYR A 146 23.97 -3.83 7.01
N TYR A 147 23.32 -4.22 5.91
CA TYR A 147 23.39 -5.56 5.33
C TYR A 147 23.63 -5.48 3.83
N GLY A 148 24.27 -6.51 3.26
CA GLY A 148 24.32 -6.75 1.83
C GLY A 148 23.06 -7.46 1.29
N PRO A 149 22.82 -7.39 -0.03
CA PRO A 149 21.63 -7.98 -0.67
C PRO A 149 21.59 -9.51 -0.63
N THR A 150 22.74 -10.15 -0.38
CA THR A 150 22.88 -11.61 -0.29
C THR A 150 23.20 -12.10 1.13
N ASP A 151 23.25 -11.18 2.11
CA ASP A 151 23.57 -11.56 3.48
C ASP A 151 22.47 -12.45 4.06
N PRO A 152 22.82 -13.41 4.94
CA PRO A 152 21.84 -14.21 5.64
C PRO A 152 20.81 -13.35 6.37
N VAL A 153 19.54 -13.70 6.20
CA VAL A 153 18.44 -13.03 6.89
C VAL A 153 18.18 -13.74 8.21
N VAL A 154 18.32 -13.01 9.31
CA VAL A 154 17.95 -13.44 10.66
C VAL A 154 17.16 -12.31 11.29
N LEU A 155 15.86 -12.51 11.48
CA LEU A 155 14.99 -11.52 12.12
C LEU A 155 15.10 -11.61 13.66
N PRO A 156 15.00 -10.48 14.40
CA PRO A 156 15.06 -10.48 15.86
C PRO A 156 14.05 -11.41 16.56
N GLY A 157 12.88 -11.64 15.96
CA GLY A 157 11.83 -12.55 16.44
C GLY A 157 11.85 -13.95 15.83
N GLY A 158 12.93 -14.32 15.14
CA GLY A 158 13.02 -15.54 14.34
C GLY A 158 12.38 -15.41 12.95
N ASN A 159 12.91 -16.17 12.00
CA ASN A 159 12.37 -16.21 10.65
C ASN A 159 11.06 -17.02 10.59
N ALA A 160 10.20 -16.65 9.64
CA ALA A 160 8.96 -17.38 9.36
C ALA A 160 9.22 -18.83 8.91
N LYS A 161 8.27 -19.72 9.21
CA LYS A 161 8.21 -21.08 8.65
C LYS A 161 7.59 -21.06 7.25
N THR A 162 6.61 -20.18 7.05
CA THR A 162 5.94 -19.89 5.78
C THR A 162 6.98 -19.55 4.72
N LYS A 163 6.76 -20.05 3.50
CA LYS A 163 7.68 -19.87 2.37
C LYS A 163 7.13 -18.82 1.41
N PRO A 164 8.02 -18.03 0.78
CA PRO A 164 7.57 -17.13 -0.27
C PRO A 164 7.03 -17.94 -1.46
N SER A 165 6.14 -17.31 -2.22
CA SER A 165 5.76 -17.81 -3.54
C SER A 165 7.02 -17.94 -4.42
N PRO A 166 7.11 -18.98 -5.27
CA PRO A 166 8.19 -19.12 -6.23
C PRO A 166 8.04 -18.18 -7.45
N GLU A 167 6.93 -17.45 -7.57
CA GLU A 167 6.73 -16.45 -8.62
C GLU A 167 7.65 -15.24 -8.44
N ILE A 168 7.89 -14.51 -9.52
CA ILE A 168 8.54 -13.20 -9.50
C ILE A 168 7.45 -12.12 -9.36
N ALA A 169 7.61 -11.15 -8.47
CA ALA A 169 6.59 -10.14 -8.17
C ALA A 169 5.97 -9.48 -9.41
N ALA A 170 6.78 -9.07 -10.40
CA ALA A 170 6.27 -8.48 -11.64
C ALA A 170 5.33 -9.43 -12.41
N MET A 171 5.65 -10.72 -12.47
CA MET A 171 4.81 -11.74 -13.11
C MET A 171 3.54 -12.02 -12.31
N PHE A 172 3.64 -12.04 -10.98
CA PHE A 172 2.49 -12.16 -10.10
C PHE A 172 1.52 -10.99 -10.30
N LEU A 173 2.03 -9.75 -10.33
CA LEU A 173 1.25 -8.53 -10.59
C LEU A 173 0.50 -8.64 -11.92
N ILE A 174 1.20 -8.96 -13.01
CA ILE A 174 0.60 -9.16 -14.34
C ILE A 174 -0.50 -10.22 -14.28
N ARG A 175 -0.20 -11.42 -13.75
CA ARG A 175 -1.15 -12.53 -13.68
C ARG A 175 -2.41 -12.13 -12.91
N MET A 176 -2.26 -11.46 -11.78
CA MET A 176 -3.38 -11.07 -10.94
C MET A 176 -4.28 -10.03 -11.61
N VAL A 177 -3.73 -9.02 -12.27
CA VAL A 177 -4.55 -7.98 -12.93
C VAL A 177 -5.24 -8.50 -14.20
N HIS A 178 -4.66 -9.48 -14.88
CA HIS A 178 -5.33 -10.18 -15.99
C HIS A 178 -6.45 -11.10 -15.51
N ALA A 179 -6.28 -11.75 -14.35
CA ALA A 179 -7.32 -12.58 -13.76
C ALA A 179 -8.50 -11.74 -13.22
N HIS A 180 -8.27 -10.48 -12.86
CA HIS A 180 -9.25 -9.58 -12.24
C HIS A 180 -9.22 -8.17 -12.86
N PRO A 181 -9.49 -8.04 -14.18
CA PRO A 181 -9.30 -6.80 -14.91
C PRO A 181 -10.25 -5.71 -14.42
N GLY A 182 -9.69 -4.60 -13.95
CA GLY A 182 -10.42 -3.45 -13.43
C GLY A 182 -10.90 -3.60 -11.99
N GLU A 183 -10.53 -4.68 -11.29
CA GLU A 183 -10.95 -4.91 -9.90
C GLU A 183 -9.86 -4.59 -8.87
N ILE A 184 -8.60 -4.89 -9.18
CA ILE A 184 -7.48 -4.80 -8.23
C ILE A 184 -7.02 -3.35 -8.07
N THR A 185 -6.92 -2.89 -6.82
CA THR A 185 -6.11 -1.71 -6.46
C THR A 185 -4.71 -2.16 -6.06
N ILE A 186 -3.69 -1.40 -6.45
CA ILE A 186 -2.33 -1.60 -5.94
C ILE A 186 -2.04 -0.48 -4.94
N VAL A 187 -1.65 -0.84 -3.72
CA VAL A 187 -1.10 0.09 -2.73
C VAL A 187 0.40 -0.12 -2.69
N ALA A 188 1.16 0.83 -3.25
CA ALA A 188 2.62 0.79 -3.32
C ALA A 188 3.23 1.72 -2.26
N ALA A 189 4.02 1.17 -1.35
CA ALA A 189 4.66 1.89 -0.25
C ALA A 189 6.20 1.82 -0.28
N GLY A 190 6.77 1.03 -1.21
CA GLY A 190 8.20 1.04 -1.52
C GLY A 190 8.53 1.64 -2.89
N PRO A 191 9.81 1.54 -3.32
CA PRO A 191 10.24 1.92 -4.67
C PRO A 191 9.46 1.17 -5.77
N LEU A 192 9.11 1.89 -6.84
CA LEU A 192 8.17 1.42 -7.87
C LEU A 192 8.75 0.39 -8.87
N THR A 193 9.88 -0.24 -8.56
CA THR A 193 10.63 -1.13 -9.45
C THR A 193 9.80 -2.32 -9.92
N ASN A 194 9.04 -2.96 -9.03
CA ASN A 194 8.19 -4.10 -9.38
C ASN A 194 7.10 -3.72 -10.41
N LEU A 195 6.45 -2.58 -10.21
CA LEU A 195 5.41 -2.06 -11.10
C LEU A 195 6.00 -1.63 -12.44
N ALA A 196 7.18 -1.00 -12.45
CA ALA A 196 7.86 -0.65 -13.69
C ALA A 196 8.22 -1.90 -14.50
N LEU A 197 8.78 -2.92 -13.85
CA LEU A 197 9.08 -4.21 -14.51
C LEU A 197 7.81 -4.86 -15.06
N ALA A 198 6.72 -4.89 -14.28
CA ALA A 198 5.42 -5.41 -14.73
C ALA A 198 4.93 -4.69 -16.00
N GLN A 199 4.94 -3.36 -16.00
CA GLN A 199 4.54 -2.55 -17.15
C GLN A 199 5.45 -2.75 -18.37
N ARG A 200 6.75 -2.94 -18.17
CA ARG A 200 7.71 -3.15 -19.28
C ARG A 200 7.57 -4.54 -19.90
N LEU A 201 7.15 -5.54 -19.12
CA LEU A 201 6.87 -6.88 -19.59
C LEU A 201 5.47 -6.98 -20.23
N ASP A 202 4.50 -6.24 -19.73
CA ASP A 202 3.13 -6.18 -20.25
C ASP A 202 2.63 -4.72 -20.37
N PRO A 203 2.59 -4.16 -21.59
CA PRO A 203 2.11 -2.80 -21.83
C PRO A 203 0.65 -2.54 -21.42
N SER A 204 -0.18 -3.59 -21.27
CA SER A 204 -1.58 -3.46 -20.85
C SER A 204 -1.77 -3.38 -19.34
N PHE A 205 -0.72 -3.73 -18.57
CA PHE A 205 -0.75 -3.89 -17.11
C PHE A 205 -1.45 -2.73 -16.38
N ALA A 206 -0.97 -1.49 -16.53
CA ALA A 206 -1.53 -0.33 -15.85
C ALA A 206 -3.02 -0.07 -16.20
N GLY A 207 -3.42 -0.37 -17.44
CA GLY A 207 -4.80 -0.21 -17.90
C GLY A 207 -5.76 -1.27 -17.33
N LEU A 208 -5.23 -2.39 -16.85
CA LEU A 208 -6.01 -3.43 -16.17
C LEU A 208 -6.18 -3.15 -14.67
N VAL A 209 -5.32 -2.34 -14.06
CA VAL A 209 -5.42 -1.98 -12.65
C VAL A 209 -6.56 -0.98 -12.43
N LYS A 210 -7.36 -1.18 -11.36
CA LYS A 210 -8.47 -0.29 -10.98
C LYS A 210 -7.98 1.08 -10.52
N GLU A 211 -6.94 1.06 -9.69
CA GLU A 211 -6.33 2.24 -9.09
C GLU A 211 -4.91 1.90 -8.65
N LEU A 212 -4.00 2.85 -8.85
CA LEU A 212 -2.71 2.88 -8.17
C LEU A 212 -2.81 3.91 -7.04
N VAL A 213 -2.56 3.47 -5.81
CA VAL A 213 -2.33 4.36 -4.65
C VAL A 213 -0.87 4.18 -4.27
N TYR A 214 -0.08 5.26 -4.25
CA TYR A 214 1.33 5.12 -3.90
C TYR A 214 1.81 6.20 -2.94
N MET A 215 2.66 5.78 -2.00
CA MET A 215 3.43 6.66 -1.14
C MET A 215 4.76 6.98 -1.83
N GLY A 216 5.01 8.26 -2.06
CA GLY A 216 6.29 8.71 -2.60
C GLY A 216 6.25 10.14 -3.09
N GLY A 217 7.40 10.74 -3.28
CA GLY A 217 7.53 12.13 -3.69
C GLY A 217 7.24 13.14 -2.58
N SER A 218 7.68 14.38 -2.82
CA SER A 218 7.47 15.51 -1.92
C SER A 218 7.17 16.76 -2.74
N LEU A 219 6.30 17.62 -2.23
CA LEU A 219 5.85 18.82 -2.94
C LEU A 219 6.01 20.07 -2.09
N ASN A 220 7.23 20.26 -1.59
CA ASN A 220 7.60 21.31 -0.64
C ASN A 220 6.84 21.20 0.69
N PRO A 221 7.00 20.06 1.39
CA PRO A 221 6.29 19.80 2.63
C PRO A 221 6.62 20.86 3.68
N ARG A 222 5.57 21.30 4.37
CA ARG A 222 5.69 22.22 5.51
C ARG A 222 5.51 21.44 6.79
N GLN A 223 6.57 21.32 7.58
CA GLN A 223 6.55 20.57 8.83
C GLN A 223 5.48 21.12 9.77
N VAL A 224 4.51 20.27 10.18
CA VAL A 224 3.39 20.66 11.04
C VAL A 224 3.69 20.34 12.51
N LEU A 225 4.13 19.10 12.79
CA LEU A 225 4.56 18.73 14.14
C LEU A 225 5.92 19.36 14.47
N SER A 226 6.09 19.86 15.71
CA SER A 226 7.30 20.59 16.13
C SER A 226 8.14 19.86 17.19
N ASN A 227 7.89 18.56 17.42
CA ASN A 227 8.66 17.76 18.37
C ASN A 227 10.06 17.39 17.80
N PRO A 228 11.02 16.92 18.64
CA PRO A 228 12.40 16.70 18.20
C PRO A 228 12.51 15.80 16.96
N SER A 229 11.92 14.60 17.00
CA SER A 229 11.94 13.67 15.86
C SER A 229 11.29 14.26 14.60
N ALA A 230 10.18 14.99 14.72
CA ALA A 230 9.56 15.67 13.59
C ALA A 230 10.49 16.72 12.94
N ASN A 231 11.20 17.51 13.74
CA ASN A 231 12.19 18.48 13.24
C ASN A 231 13.39 17.78 12.57
N GLU A 232 13.77 16.61 13.07
CA GLU A 232 14.87 15.80 12.54
C GLU A 232 14.58 15.24 11.15
N PHE A 233 13.35 14.74 10.92
CA PHE A 233 12.89 14.28 9.60
C PHE A 233 12.69 15.43 8.61
N ALA A 234 12.22 16.59 9.07
CA ALA A 234 12.02 17.76 8.22
C ALA A 234 13.31 18.21 7.49
N ARG A 235 14.50 17.91 8.06
CA ARG A 235 15.80 18.25 7.47
C ARG A 235 15.99 17.73 6.04
N GLU A 236 15.36 16.61 5.70
CA GLU A 236 15.42 16.04 4.35
C GLU A 236 14.82 16.97 3.28
N TYR A 237 13.84 17.79 3.65
CA TYR A 237 13.04 18.58 2.70
C TYR A 237 13.34 20.08 2.73
N VAL A 238 14.02 20.58 3.76
CA VAL A 238 14.30 22.03 3.91
C VAL A 238 15.05 22.61 2.71
N ASN A 239 16.07 21.88 2.21
CA ASN A 239 16.91 22.33 1.10
C ASN A 239 16.68 21.54 -0.20
N THR A 240 15.95 20.43 -0.13
CA THR A 240 15.63 19.54 -1.25
C THR A 240 14.13 19.16 -1.21
N PRO A 241 13.23 20.14 -1.35
CA PRO A 241 11.79 20.00 -1.05
C PRO A 241 11.01 19.03 -1.93
N ARG A 242 11.64 18.50 -2.99
CA ARG A 242 11.04 17.59 -3.98
C ARG A 242 11.69 16.21 -4.00
N ARG A 243 12.70 15.99 -3.15
CA ARG A 243 13.40 14.71 -3.07
C ARG A 243 12.78 13.87 -1.98
N GLU A 244 12.30 12.70 -2.34
CA GLU A 244 11.74 11.72 -1.43
C GLU A 244 12.38 10.36 -1.71
N PHE A 245 12.49 9.54 -0.66
CA PHE A 245 13.23 8.29 -0.66
C PHE A 245 12.79 7.30 -1.75
N ASN A 246 11.52 6.90 -1.82
CA ASN A 246 11.01 5.88 -2.74
C ASN A 246 11.23 6.27 -4.20
N ILE A 247 10.94 7.53 -4.56
CA ILE A 247 11.16 8.03 -5.92
C ILE A 247 12.66 8.11 -6.23
N ARG A 248 13.49 8.58 -5.30
CA ARG A 248 14.94 8.69 -5.48
C ARG A 248 15.64 7.34 -5.52
N PHE A 249 15.10 6.32 -4.86
CA PHE A 249 15.69 4.98 -4.85
C PHE A 249 15.69 4.38 -6.26
N ASP A 250 14.60 4.57 -7.01
CA ASP A 250 14.48 4.16 -8.42
C ASP A 250 13.71 5.20 -9.28
N PRO A 251 14.37 6.30 -9.69
CA PRO A 251 13.72 7.38 -10.44
C PRO A 251 13.22 6.92 -11.81
N GLU A 252 13.95 5.99 -12.45
CA GLU A 252 13.56 5.44 -13.74
C GLU A 252 12.30 4.60 -13.64
N ALA A 253 12.19 3.75 -12.61
CA ALA A 253 10.97 3.01 -12.36
C ALA A 253 9.79 3.93 -12.09
N ALA A 254 10.00 4.96 -11.25
CA ALA A 254 8.98 5.96 -10.99
C ALA A 254 8.51 6.65 -12.29
N SER A 255 9.42 7.11 -13.15
CA SER A 255 9.03 7.76 -14.40
C SER A 255 8.27 6.82 -15.35
N ILE A 256 8.67 5.54 -15.45
CA ILE A 256 7.92 4.53 -16.22
C ILE A 256 6.50 4.40 -15.67
N VAL A 257 6.36 4.21 -14.35
CA VAL A 257 5.06 4.03 -13.69
C VAL A 257 4.19 5.27 -13.86
N LEU A 258 4.70 6.46 -13.58
CA LEU A 258 3.90 7.70 -13.63
C LEU A 258 3.43 8.09 -15.03
N ARG A 259 4.06 7.56 -16.08
CA ARG A 259 3.66 7.74 -17.49
C ARG A 259 2.81 6.60 -18.06
N SER A 260 2.54 5.56 -17.28
CA SER A 260 1.75 4.39 -17.73
C SER A 260 0.25 4.69 -17.73
N ALA A 261 -0.53 4.03 -18.58
CA ALA A 261 -1.95 4.33 -18.78
C ALA A 261 -2.88 3.83 -17.66
N TRP A 262 -2.68 4.31 -16.42
CA TRP A 262 -3.50 3.98 -15.26
C TRP A 262 -4.92 4.53 -15.39
N LYS A 263 -5.91 3.74 -14.96
CA LYS A 263 -7.31 4.22 -14.87
C LYS A 263 -7.49 5.34 -13.83
N ARG A 264 -6.75 5.24 -12.73
CA ARG A 264 -6.77 6.21 -11.62
C ARG A 264 -5.47 6.13 -10.84
N VAL A 265 -4.91 7.29 -10.51
CA VAL A 265 -3.71 7.43 -9.69
C VAL A 265 -4.04 8.32 -8.49
N THR A 266 -3.73 7.82 -7.29
CA THR A 266 -3.75 8.57 -6.04
C THR A 266 -2.32 8.63 -5.51
N LEU A 267 -1.75 9.83 -5.52
CA LEU A 267 -0.42 10.12 -4.98
C LEU A 267 -0.54 10.61 -3.54
N VAL A 268 0.14 9.94 -2.62
CA VAL A 268 0.32 10.37 -1.24
C VAL A 268 1.79 10.75 -1.03
N PRO A 269 2.14 12.04 -1.18
CA PRO A 269 3.49 12.50 -0.93
C PRO A 269 3.76 12.55 0.58
N VAL A 270 4.97 12.95 0.96
CA VAL A 270 5.34 13.13 2.38
C VAL A 270 4.56 14.25 3.07
N ASP A 271 4.03 15.21 2.31
CA ASP A 271 3.35 16.41 2.78
C ASP A 271 2.28 16.13 3.87
N PRO A 272 1.27 15.27 3.66
CA PRO A 272 0.29 14.92 4.71
C PRO A 272 0.91 14.26 5.94
N ALA A 273 2.01 13.51 5.80
CA ALA A 273 2.64 12.80 6.92
C ALA A 273 3.32 13.75 7.92
N THR A 274 3.62 15.00 7.52
CA THR A 274 4.20 16.03 8.40
C THR A 274 3.33 16.37 9.62
N ALA A 275 2.04 16.06 9.58
CA ALA A 275 1.07 16.25 10.67
C ALA A 275 0.84 14.98 11.51
N THR A 276 1.58 13.91 11.23
CA THR A 276 1.33 12.56 11.79
C THR A 276 2.60 11.98 12.38
N GLN A 277 2.47 11.08 13.36
CA GLN A 277 3.61 10.39 13.95
C GLN A 277 3.16 9.14 14.70
N LEU A 278 3.94 8.06 14.64
CA LEU A 278 3.84 6.97 15.60
C LEU A 278 4.36 7.43 16.97
N SER A 279 3.55 8.21 17.67
CA SER A 279 3.87 8.64 19.03
C SER A 279 3.87 7.45 19.99
N VAL A 280 4.59 7.57 21.12
CA VAL A 280 4.53 6.56 22.20
C VAL A 280 3.10 6.31 22.65
N ALA A 281 2.29 7.38 22.75
CA ALA A 281 0.89 7.30 23.14
C ALA A 281 0.05 6.51 22.11
N LEU A 282 0.24 6.77 20.82
CA LEU A 282 -0.44 6.04 19.75
C LEU A 282 0.00 4.57 19.75
N ARG A 283 1.31 4.29 19.74
CA ARG A 283 1.84 2.91 19.77
C ARG A 283 1.26 2.10 20.94
N ASN A 284 1.25 2.67 22.14
CA ASN A 284 0.70 2.00 23.32
C ASN A 284 -0.82 1.80 23.21
N ARG A 285 -1.55 2.75 22.62
CA ARG A 285 -2.99 2.62 22.37
C ARG A 285 -3.29 1.48 21.38
N LEU A 286 -2.53 1.41 20.30
CA LEU A 286 -2.68 0.37 19.27
C LEU A 286 -2.35 -1.02 19.84
N ALA A 287 -1.23 -1.16 20.56
CA ALA A 287 -0.86 -2.42 21.19
C ALA A 287 -1.92 -2.90 22.22
N LYS A 288 -2.57 -1.98 22.93
CA LYS A 288 -3.61 -2.31 23.92
C LYS A 288 -4.88 -2.92 23.30
N VAL A 289 -5.22 -2.54 22.06
CA VAL A 289 -6.43 -3.03 21.38
C VAL A 289 -6.15 -4.21 20.45
N ALA A 290 -4.88 -4.56 20.24
CA ALA A 290 -4.46 -5.69 19.45
C ALA A 290 -4.57 -7.01 20.24
N ASP A 291 -4.60 -8.13 19.52
CA ASP A 291 -4.36 -9.47 20.09
C ASP A 291 -2.89 -9.63 20.52
N PRO A 292 -2.53 -10.62 21.35
CA PRO A 292 -1.20 -10.70 21.97
C PRO A 292 -0.02 -10.67 21.00
N ASP A 293 -0.09 -11.40 19.87
CA ASP A 293 1.02 -11.49 18.92
C ASP A 293 1.22 -10.17 18.16
N VAL A 294 0.11 -9.56 17.70
CA VAL A 294 0.16 -8.24 17.06
C VAL A 294 0.52 -7.14 18.06
N ALA A 295 0.08 -7.23 19.32
CA ALA A 295 0.44 -6.30 20.39
C ALA A 295 1.95 -6.32 20.65
N GLN A 296 2.56 -7.51 20.70
CA GLN A 296 4.01 -7.65 20.85
C GLN A 296 4.76 -7.06 19.65
N PHE A 297 4.28 -7.30 18.43
CA PHE A 297 4.83 -6.71 17.22
C PHE A 297 4.80 -5.17 17.27
N ILE A 298 3.63 -4.58 17.56
CA ILE A 298 3.47 -3.11 17.66
C ILE A 298 4.33 -2.53 18.77
N ALA A 299 4.41 -3.19 19.93
CA ALA A 299 5.20 -2.73 21.07
C ALA A 299 6.72 -2.69 20.77
N ALA A 300 7.20 -3.56 19.87
CA ALA A 300 8.59 -3.61 19.43
C ALA A 300 8.95 -2.52 18.41
N MET A 301 7.96 -1.84 17.81
CA MET A 301 8.22 -0.77 16.83
C MET A 301 8.82 0.45 17.53
N GLU A 302 9.86 1.02 16.91
CA GLU A 302 10.47 2.27 17.36
C GLU A 302 9.50 3.44 17.11
N PRO A 303 9.18 4.27 18.12
CA PRO A 303 8.27 5.40 17.95
C PRO A 303 8.99 6.60 17.32
N GLY A 304 8.22 7.61 16.92
CA GLY A 304 8.74 8.90 16.44
C GLY A 304 8.75 9.04 14.92
N PHE A 305 8.63 7.95 14.16
CA PHE A 305 8.49 8.02 12.71
C PHE A 305 7.16 8.68 12.30
N PRO A 306 7.15 9.55 11.27
CA PRO A 306 5.94 9.94 10.55
C PRO A 306 5.20 8.73 9.99
N LEU A 307 3.88 8.85 9.85
CA LEU A 307 3.02 7.77 9.35
C LEU A 307 2.86 7.87 7.83
N TRP A 308 3.92 7.60 7.06
CA TRP A 308 3.90 7.76 5.60
C TRP A 308 2.96 6.75 4.92
N ASP A 309 3.26 5.46 5.08
CA ASP A 309 2.56 4.38 4.39
C ASP A 309 1.16 4.17 4.97
N GLU A 310 1.01 4.40 6.28
CA GLU A 310 -0.29 4.33 6.94
C GLU A 310 -1.23 5.42 6.41
N VAL A 311 -0.74 6.62 6.09
CA VAL A 311 -1.56 7.64 5.44
C VAL A 311 -1.98 7.18 4.05
N ALA A 312 -1.09 6.53 3.27
CA ALA A 312 -1.45 6.01 1.95
C ALA A 312 -2.57 4.95 2.01
N ALA A 313 -2.44 3.97 2.90
CA ALA A 313 -3.52 3.00 3.11
C ALA A 313 -4.79 3.65 3.68
N ALA A 314 -4.67 4.59 4.62
CA ALA A 314 -5.81 5.26 5.22
C ALA A 314 -6.62 6.06 4.19
N VAL A 315 -5.96 6.79 3.29
CA VAL A 315 -6.61 7.55 2.21
C VAL A 315 -7.46 6.63 1.33
N TRP A 316 -6.95 5.43 1.03
CA TRP A 316 -7.70 4.45 0.24
C TRP A 316 -8.82 3.78 1.05
N LEU A 317 -8.55 3.42 2.30
CA LEU A 317 -9.51 2.75 3.19
C LEU A 317 -10.70 3.65 3.53
N ASP A 318 -10.44 4.91 3.85
CA ASP A 318 -11.42 5.93 4.22
C ASP A 318 -11.03 7.31 3.63
N PRO A 319 -11.53 7.64 2.42
CA PRO A 319 -11.22 8.92 1.78
C PRO A 319 -11.70 10.15 2.56
N THR A 320 -12.55 9.99 3.58
CA THR A 320 -13.08 11.11 4.38
C THR A 320 -12.05 11.69 5.36
N ILE A 321 -10.87 11.07 5.49
CA ILE A 321 -9.76 11.63 6.26
C ILE A 321 -9.05 12.76 5.51
N VAL A 322 -9.19 12.84 4.18
CA VAL A 322 -8.49 13.83 3.35
C VAL A 322 -9.12 15.20 3.58
N THR A 323 -8.29 16.16 4.01
CA THR A 323 -8.72 17.54 4.28
C THR A 323 -8.37 18.50 3.15
N ALA A 324 -7.33 18.19 2.37
CA ALA A 324 -7.00 18.90 1.13
C ALA A 324 -6.38 17.95 0.12
N LYS A 325 -6.76 18.13 -1.15
CA LYS A 325 -6.21 17.43 -2.31
C LYS A 325 -6.30 18.32 -3.54
N GLU A 326 -5.49 18.00 -4.52
CA GLU A 326 -5.53 18.66 -5.83
C GLU A 326 -5.30 17.64 -6.94
N THR A 327 -5.41 18.10 -8.18
CA THR A 327 -5.16 17.29 -9.36
C THR A 327 -3.93 17.82 -10.06
N LEU A 328 -2.90 16.99 -10.19
CA LEU A 328 -1.64 17.35 -10.85
C LEU A 328 -1.26 16.28 -11.86
N PHE A 329 -0.48 16.68 -12.84
CA PHE A 329 0.36 15.80 -13.64
C PHE A 329 1.71 15.67 -12.93
N VAL A 330 2.23 14.45 -12.80
CA VAL A 330 3.48 14.20 -12.06
C VAL A 330 4.41 13.29 -12.83
N ASP A 331 5.70 13.45 -12.58
CA ASP A 331 6.76 12.59 -13.11
C ASP A 331 7.99 12.62 -12.18
N ALA A 332 9.00 11.81 -12.46
CA ALA A 332 10.26 11.79 -11.73
C ALA A 332 11.42 12.30 -12.61
N ASN A 333 12.32 13.09 -12.02
CA ASN A 333 13.54 13.52 -12.72
C ASN A 333 14.56 12.37 -12.79
N THR A 334 14.75 11.82 -13.98
CA THR A 334 15.71 10.74 -14.27
C THR A 334 17.08 11.24 -14.73
N GLN A 335 17.27 12.56 -14.87
CA GLN A 335 18.58 13.10 -15.25
C GLN A 335 19.54 12.99 -14.06
N PHE A 336 20.67 12.30 -14.25
CA PHE A 336 21.72 12.22 -13.24
C PHE A 336 22.37 13.60 -13.02
N GLY A 337 21.89 14.29 -11.99
CA GLY A 337 22.30 15.64 -11.62
C GLY A 337 21.82 15.99 -10.21
N ALA A 338 21.94 17.25 -9.82
CA ALA A 338 21.57 17.71 -8.48
C ALA A 338 20.09 17.48 -8.11
N GLY A 339 19.22 17.26 -9.10
CA GLY A 339 17.79 16.95 -8.93
C GLY A 339 17.41 15.50 -9.22
N TYR A 340 18.37 14.58 -9.31
CA TYR A 340 18.10 13.16 -9.62
C TYR A 340 17.16 12.55 -8.57
N GLY A 341 16.00 12.04 -9.01
CA GLY A 341 14.96 11.51 -8.14
C GLY A 341 13.99 12.56 -7.58
N ASP A 342 14.05 13.82 -8.00
CA ASP A 342 13.08 14.83 -7.58
C ASP A 342 11.73 14.61 -8.27
N LEU A 343 10.64 14.82 -7.53
CA LEU A 343 9.28 14.81 -8.06
C LEU A 343 9.00 16.08 -8.87
N LEU A 344 8.63 15.89 -10.13
CA LEU A 344 8.15 16.92 -11.04
C LEU A 344 6.62 16.96 -10.99
N SER A 345 6.05 18.15 -11.11
CA SER A 345 4.60 18.35 -10.98
C SER A 345 4.13 19.55 -11.79
N TRP A 346 2.98 19.42 -12.45
CA TRP A 346 2.37 20.48 -13.25
C TRP A 346 0.85 20.51 -13.05
N ASP A 347 0.29 21.71 -13.09
CA ASP A 347 -1.16 21.90 -13.27
C ASP A 347 -1.59 21.45 -14.67
N GLU A 348 -2.89 21.18 -14.82
CA GLU A 348 -3.47 20.83 -16.11
C GLU A 348 -3.23 21.94 -17.15
N GLY A 349 -2.67 21.56 -18.29
CA GLY A 349 -2.27 22.44 -19.38
C GLY A 349 -0.81 22.90 -19.34
N TYR A 350 -0.09 22.66 -18.23
CA TYR A 350 1.33 23.04 -18.07
C TYR A 350 2.30 21.87 -18.18
N GLN A 351 1.79 20.63 -18.20
CA GLN A 351 2.60 19.44 -18.36
C GLN A 351 3.27 19.39 -19.76
N PRO A 352 4.44 18.74 -19.89
CA PRO A 352 5.21 18.77 -21.13
C PRO A 352 4.65 17.85 -22.23
N GLY A 353 3.65 17.01 -21.91
CA GLY A 353 2.98 16.15 -22.89
C GLY A 353 3.80 14.91 -23.26
N LEU A 354 4.61 14.38 -22.34
CA LEU A 354 5.46 13.20 -22.56
C LEU A 354 4.82 11.90 -22.05
N GLY A 355 3.53 11.95 -21.71
CA GLY A 355 2.74 10.82 -21.23
C GLY A 355 2.41 10.88 -19.74
N GLU A 356 2.68 12.00 -19.06
CA GLU A 356 2.30 12.19 -17.66
C GLU A 356 0.81 11.92 -17.46
N GLN A 357 0.49 11.16 -16.41
CA GLN A 357 -0.91 10.90 -16.06
C GLN A 357 -1.43 11.90 -15.04
N ARG A 358 -2.74 12.12 -15.10
CA ARG A 358 -3.46 12.90 -14.10
C ARG A 358 -3.56 12.12 -12.79
N ALA A 359 -3.04 12.67 -11.70
CA ALA A 359 -3.04 12.10 -10.36
C ALA A 359 -3.87 12.95 -9.39
N THR A 360 -4.62 12.28 -8.50
CA THR A 360 -5.17 12.92 -7.30
C THR A 360 -4.05 12.99 -6.26
N VAL A 361 -3.59 14.19 -5.92
CA VAL A 361 -2.49 14.40 -4.99
C VAL A 361 -3.04 14.82 -3.64
N ILE A 362 -2.71 14.06 -2.60
CA ILE A 362 -3.14 14.35 -1.23
C ILE A 362 -2.22 15.38 -0.60
N ARG A 363 -2.78 16.48 -0.10
CA ARG A 363 -2.01 17.56 0.52
C ARG A 363 -2.05 17.54 2.04
N SER A 364 -3.19 17.16 2.60
CA SER A 364 -3.33 17.03 4.05
C SER A 364 -4.43 16.04 4.41
N VAL A 365 -4.28 15.46 5.61
CA VAL A 365 -5.25 14.56 6.23
C VAL A 365 -5.57 15.05 7.64
N ASP A 366 -6.67 14.55 8.21
CA ASP A 366 -7.03 14.72 9.62
C ASP A 366 -6.31 13.65 10.47
N PRO A 367 -5.32 14.02 11.31
CA PRO A 367 -4.56 13.05 12.11
C PRO A 367 -5.43 12.32 13.14
N ALA A 368 -6.47 12.97 13.69
CA ALA A 368 -7.34 12.34 14.68
C ALA A 368 -8.20 11.25 14.03
N ARG A 369 -8.70 11.49 12.81
CA ARG A 369 -9.42 10.46 12.04
C ARG A 369 -8.51 9.31 11.63
N LEU A 370 -7.26 9.59 11.25
CA LEU A 370 -6.25 8.56 10.97
C LEU A 370 -6.04 7.65 12.18
N GLU A 371 -5.72 8.21 13.35
CA GLU A 371 -5.49 7.43 14.57
C GLU A 371 -6.73 6.62 14.99
N ALA A 372 -7.93 7.18 14.83
CA ALA A 372 -9.19 6.51 15.10
C ALA A 372 -9.43 5.33 14.14
N LEU A 373 -9.13 5.51 12.85
CA LEU A 373 -9.20 4.46 11.84
C LEU A 373 -8.23 3.32 12.18
N MET A 374 -6.96 3.62 12.45
CA MET A 374 -5.95 2.64 12.82
C MET A 374 -6.37 1.82 14.04
N THR A 375 -6.81 2.50 15.11
CA THR A 375 -7.27 1.87 16.36
C THR A 375 -8.44 0.93 16.09
N ARG A 376 -9.42 1.37 15.29
CA ARG A 376 -10.60 0.56 14.93
C ARG A 376 -10.22 -0.69 14.13
N LEU A 377 -9.33 -0.54 13.13
CA LEU A 377 -8.92 -1.65 12.27
C LEU A 377 -8.16 -2.72 13.08
N ILE A 378 -7.19 -2.32 13.89
CA ILE A 378 -6.41 -3.25 14.72
C ILE A 378 -7.32 -3.98 15.73
N ALA A 379 -8.27 -3.28 16.35
CA ALA A 379 -9.26 -3.92 17.23
C ALA A 379 -10.14 -4.94 16.49
N ASN A 380 -10.56 -4.64 15.24
CA ASN A 380 -11.32 -5.59 14.42
C ASN A 380 -10.51 -6.84 14.06
N GLY A 381 -9.21 -6.67 13.77
CA GLY A 381 -8.28 -7.77 13.52
C GLY A 381 -8.16 -8.71 14.71
N ALA A 382 -7.98 -8.13 15.91
CA ALA A 382 -7.92 -8.87 17.16
C ALA A 382 -9.19 -9.72 17.40
N ASN A 383 -10.37 -9.11 17.26
CA ASN A 383 -11.64 -9.81 17.39
C ASN A 383 -11.80 -10.94 16.36
N ARG A 384 -11.34 -10.75 15.12
CA ARG A 384 -11.40 -11.77 14.07
C ARG A 384 -10.51 -12.97 14.40
N ARG A 385 -9.33 -12.74 14.97
CA ARG A 385 -8.36 -13.78 15.32
C ARG A 385 -8.76 -14.58 16.56
N LEU A 386 -9.41 -13.95 17.54
CA LEU A 386 -9.91 -14.64 18.75
C LEU A 386 -11.10 -15.57 18.51
N HIS A 387 -11.77 -15.46 17.36
CA HIS A 387 -12.95 -16.24 17.00
C HIS A 387 -12.71 -17.26 15.87
N LYS A 388 -11.45 -17.43 15.43
CA LYS A 388 -11.01 -18.56 14.59
C LYS A 388 -10.34 -19.60 15.47
#